data_AF-A0A842L5K3-F1
#
_entry.id   AF-A0A842L5K3-F1
#
_cell.length_a   1.000
_cell.length_b   1.000
_cell.length_c   1.000
_cell.angle_alpha   90.00
_cell.angle_beta   90.00
_cell.angle_gamma   90.00
#
_symmetry.space_group_name_H-M   'P 1'
#
loop_
_entity.id
_entity.type
_entity.pdbx_description
1 polymer ?
#
loop_
_entity_poly.entity_id
_entity_poly.type
_entity_poly.pdbx_seq_one_letter_code
_entity_poly.pdbx_strand_id
1 'polypeptide(L)'
;MLKEIVTLERGVILITGDAKKLARIFLNAWLSKGKLFLAEYLPFEVGYPESVFIGNIDETVKFDGYFLYSLLSKPKTERKKYYSFISNHDDRVILIYEPKYFKDSVFKYGIKDVIDYLVAYKRETMGMERIDVYKLEEGRVIKKKTYVRRF
;
A
#
# COMPACT_ATOMS: atom_id res chain seq x y z
N MET A 1 5.56 3.52 -13.73
CA MET A 1 5.00 2.69 -12.63
C MET A 1 5.17 3.35 -11.27
N LEU A 2 6.38 3.52 -10.70
CA LEU A 2 6.48 4.24 -9.41
C LEU A 2 5.96 5.69 -9.49
N LYS A 3 6.31 6.41 -10.57
CA LYS A 3 5.74 7.74 -10.87
C LYS A 3 4.23 7.72 -11.17
N GLU A 4 3.70 6.60 -11.68
CA GLU A 4 2.26 6.46 -11.96
C GLU A 4 1.49 6.30 -10.64
N ILE A 5 2.04 5.54 -9.69
CA ILE A 5 1.45 5.29 -8.37
C ILE A 5 1.28 6.60 -7.59
N VAL A 6 2.31 7.46 -7.51
CA VAL A 6 2.24 8.72 -6.75
C VAL A 6 1.23 9.73 -7.30
N THR A 7 0.81 9.55 -8.55
CA THR A 7 -0.20 10.41 -9.19
C THR A 7 -1.61 9.82 -9.13
N LEU A 8 -1.80 8.63 -8.54
CA LEU A 8 -3.12 8.01 -8.44
C LEU A 8 -4.05 8.87 -7.58
N GLU A 9 -5.26 9.08 -8.10
CA GLU A 9 -6.36 9.68 -7.35
C GLU A 9 -7.25 8.63 -6.67
N ARG A 10 -7.22 7.40 -7.18
CA ARG A 10 -7.86 6.21 -6.63
C ARG A 10 -7.06 4.94 -6.93
N GLY A 11 -7.32 3.87 -6.18
CA GLY A 11 -6.74 2.56 -6.36
C GLY A 11 -6.02 2.04 -5.12
N VAL A 12 -5.71 0.75 -5.13
CA VAL A 12 -5.21 0.00 -3.99
C VAL A 12 -3.78 -0.45 -4.25
N ILE A 13 -2.87 0.02 -3.40
CA ILE A 13 -1.43 -0.22 -3.51
C ILE A 13 -1.00 -1.07 -2.33
N LEU A 14 -0.43 -2.24 -2.61
CA LEU A 14 0.21 -3.08 -1.60
C LEU A 14 1.73 -2.92 -1.67
N ILE A 15 2.34 -2.43 -0.59
CA ILE A 15 3.79 -2.40 -0.41
C ILE A 15 4.18 -3.51 0.56
N THR A 16 5.21 -4.28 0.22
CA THR A 16 5.68 -5.39 1.04
C THR A 16 7.21 -5.44 1.13
N GLY A 17 7.72 -5.94 2.27
CA GLY A 17 9.16 -6.17 2.49
C GLY A 17 9.85 -5.07 3.28
N ASP A 18 9.16 -4.40 4.20
CA ASP A 18 9.70 -3.32 5.04
C ASP A 18 10.14 -2.07 4.25
N ALA A 19 9.43 -1.75 3.17
CA ALA A 19 9.72 -0.62 2.31
C ALA A 19 9.26 0.73 2.90
N LYS A 20 9.56 1.02 4.18
CA LYS A 20 9.10 2.24 4.90
C LYS A 20 9.35 3.51 4.10
N LYS A 21 10.52 3.61 3.48
CA LYS A 21 10.89 4.78 2.66
C LYS A 21 9.94 4.99 1.48
N LEU A 22 9.54 3.92 0.78
CA LEU A 22 8.60 4.01 -0.33
C LEU A 22 7.19 4.35 0.16
N ALA A 23 6.73 3.69 1.22
CA ALA A 23 5.44 3.98 1.83
C ALA A 23 5.33 5.45 2.26
N ARG A 24 6.37 5.99 2.92
CA ARG A 24 6.45 7.40 3.30
C ARG A 24 6.43 8.33 2.09
N ILE A 25 7.18 8.02 1.03
CA ILE A 25 7.20 8.83 -0.20
C ILE A 25 5.81 8.90 -0.82
N PHE A 26 5.13 7.75 -0.95
CA PHE A 26 3.80 7.70 -1.54
C PHE A 26 2.79 8.46 -0.69
N LEU A 27 2.76 8.21 0.62
CA LEU A 27 1.87 8.90 1.53
C LEU A 27 2.08 10.42 1.47
N ASN A 28 3.32 10.90 1.62
CA ASN A 28 3.61 12.33 1.54
C ASN A 28 3.24 12.96 0.20
N ALA A 29 3.30 12.21 -0.91
CA ALA A 29 2.91 12.72 -2.22
C ALA A 29 1.39 12.95 -2.34
N TRP A 30 0.58 12.18 -1.62
CA TRP A 30 -0.86 12.42 -1.55
C TRP A 30 -1.21 13.50 -0.51
N LEU A 31 -0.56 13.48 0.65
CA LEU A 31 -0.76 14.50 1.68
C LEU A 31 -0.38 15.89 1.18
N SER A 32 0.70 16.03 0.39
CA SER A 32 1.11 17.32 -0.18
C SER A 32 0.10 17.92 -1.17
N LYS A 33 -0.87 17.12 -1.65
CA LYS A 33 -2.00 17.56 -2.46
C LYS A 33 -3.22 17.96 -1.61
N GLY A 34 -3.09 17.97 -0.28
CA GLY A 34 -4.17 18.30 0.65
C GLY A 34 -5.13 17.15 0.94
N LYS A 35 -4.79 15.91 0.60
CA LYS A 35 -5.62 14.74 0.92
C LYS A 35 -5.54 14.41 2.41
N LEU A 36 -6.68 14.13 3.03
CA LEU A 36 -6.77 13.64 4.40
C LEU A 36 -6.73 12.11 4.41
N PHE A 37 -5.87 11.54 5.25
CA PHE A 37 -5.72 10.09 5.37
C PHE A 37 -6.10 9.58 6.75
N LEU A 38 -6.82 8.47 6.78
CA LEU A 38 -6.95 7.65 7.98
C LEU A 38 -5.88 6.56 7.97
N ALA A 39 -5.12 6.43 9.06
CA ALA A 39 -4.11 5.41 9.25
C ALA A 39 -4.42 4.56 10.49
N GLU A 40 -4.32 3.23 10.38
CA GLU A 40 -4.45 2.36 11.56
C GLU A 40 -3.27 2.54 12.53
N TYR A 41 -2.09 2.69 11.95
CA TYR A 41 -0.82 2.84 12.63
C TYR A 41 0.18 3.46 11.66
N LEU A 42 0.97 4.42 12.12
CA LEU A 42 1.95 5.11 11.28
C LEU A 42 3.38 4.76 11.72
N PRO A 43 4.10 3.86 11.00
CA PRO A 43 5.42 3.36 11.41
C PRO A 43 6.59 4.31 11.08
N PHE A 44 6.31 5.57 10.70
CA PHE A 44 7.28 6.58 10.29
C PHE A 44 6.66 7.98 10.37
N GLU A 45 7.49 9.01 10.44
CA GLU A 45 7.04 10.40 10.35
C GLU A 45 6.65 10.79 8.92
N VAL A 46 5.63 11.64 8.80
CA VAL A 46 5.13 12.22 7.54
C VAL A 46 5.38 13.72 7.51
N GLY A 47 5.40 14.31 6.31
CA GLY A 47 5.65 15.74 6.13
C GLY A 47 4.45 16.64 6.49
N TYR A 48 3.26 16.05 6.61
CA TYR A 48 1.99 16.74 6.86
C TYR A 48 1.20 15.98 7.94
N PRO A 49 1.70 15.94 9.18
CA PRO A 49 1.09 15.15 10.26
C PRO A 49 -0.35 15.56 10.56
N GLU A 50 -0.71 16.83 10.37
CA GLU A 50 -2.06 17.37 10.53
C GLU A 50 -3.07 16.80 9.52
N SER A 51 -2.59 16.22 8.42
CA SER A 51 -3.40 15.59 7.38
C SER A 51 -3.55 14.08 7.57
N VAL A 52 -3.06 13.52 8.69
CA VAL A 52 -3.15 12.09 9.01
C VAL A 52 -3.84 11.88 10.36
N PHE A 53 -4.89 11.07 10.34
CA PHE A 53 -5.67 10.72 11.51
C PHE A 53 -5.42 9.26 11.89
N ILE A 54 -5.23 8.97 13.17
CA ILE A 54 -5.02 7.61 13.66
C ILE A 54 -6.34 7.05 14.17
N GLY A 55 -6.77 5.90 13.63
CA GLY A 55 -8.10 5.37 13.93
C GLY A 55 -8.42 4.03 13.26
N ASN A 56 -9.70 3.68 13.22
CA ASN A 56 -10.19 2.41 12.64
C ASN A 56 -11.02 2.65 11.37
N ILE A 57 -10.95 1.72 10.41
CA ILE A 57 -11.76 1.73 9.18
C ILE A 57 -13.28 1.76 9.41
N ASP A 58 -13.76 1.47 10.63
CA ASP A 58 -15.18 1.57 11.01
C ASP A 58 -15.66 2.99 11.29
N GLU A 59 -14.78 3.98 11.26
CA GLU A 59 -15.17 5.37 11.49
C GLU A 59 -16.14 5.89 10.42
N THR A 60 -17.12 6.67 10.86
CA THR A 60 -18.15 7.24 9.97
C THR A 60 -17.65 8.44 9.18
N VAL A 61 -16.47 8.96 9.52
CA VAL A 61 -15.83 10.08 8.82
C VAL A 61 -15.25 9.60 7.50
N LYS A 62 -15.54 10.33 6.43
CA LYS A 62 -14.97 10.06 5.11
C LYS A 62 -13.61 10.75 4.98
N PHE A 63 -12.60 9.95 4.64
CA PHE A 63 -11.24 10.40 4.31
C PHE A 63 -10.96 10.22 2.82
N ASP A 64 -10.02 10.99 2.27
CA ASP A 64 -9.61 10.93 0.86
C ASP A 64 -8.77 9.69 0.55
N GLY A 65 -8.13 9.13 1.57
CA GLY A 65 -7.34 7.90 1.46
C GLY A 65 -7.16 7.17 2.78
N TYR A 66 -6.66 5.95 2.67
CA TYR A 66 -6.48 5.04 3.80
C TYR A 66 -5.07 4.46 3.82
N PHE A 67 -4.45 4.38 4.99
CA PHE A 67 -3.20 3.69 5.24
C PHE A 67 -3.43 2.50 6.16
N LEU A 68 -3.32 1.29 5.59
CA LEU A 68 -3.61 0.03 6.27
C LEU A 68 -2.30 -0.66 6.64
N TYR A 69 -2.16 -1.09 7.89
CA TYR A 69 -0.90 -1.62 8.41
C TYR A 69 -1.00 -3.13 8.69
N SER A 70 -0.09 -3.90 8.10
CA SER A 70 0.10 -5.33 8.35
C SER A 70 -1.19 -6.18 8.18
N LEU A 71 -2.02 -5.81 7.20
CA LEU A 71 -3.31 -6.42 6.88
C LEU A 71 -3.22 -7.94 6.67
N LEU A 72 -2.25 -8.43 5.89
CA LEU A 72 -2.09 -9.85 5.55
C LEU A 72 -1.71 -10.72 6.75
N SER A 73 -1.16 -10.10 7.80
CA SER A 73 -0.86 -10.78 9.06
C SER A 73 -2.04 -10.82 10.04
N LYS A 74 -3.15 -10.12 9.74
CA LYS A 74 -4.37 -10.15 10.57
C LYS A 74 -5.09 -11.51 10.49
N PRO A 75 -5.89 -11.88 11.50
CA PRO A 75 -6.76 -13.07 11.47
C PRO A 75 -7.67 -13.12 10.23
N LYS A 76 -8.07 -14.34 9.82
CA LYS A 76 -8.88 -14.55 8.62
C LYS A 76 -10.21 -13.77 8.63
N THR A 77 -10.87 -13.69 9.79
CA THR A 77 -12.12 -12.96 9.98
C THR A 77 -11.93 -11.46 9.76
N GLU A 78 -10.87 -10.90 10.33
CA GLU A 78 -10.52 -9.50 10.18
C GLU A 78 -10.14 -9.18 8.72
N ARG A 79 -9.32 -10.00 8.07
CA ARG A 79 -8.96 -9.81 6.65
C ARG A 79 -10.18 -9.73 5.72
N LYS A 80 -11.21 -10.56 5.96
CA LYS A 80 -12.45 -10.49 5.17
C LYS A 80 -13.12 -9.12 5.28
N LYS A 81 -13.18 -8.56 6.49
CA LYS A 81 -13.73 -7.22 6.73
C LYS A 81 -12.96 -6.16 5.95
N TYR A 82 -11.63 -6.19 5.98
CA TYR A 82 -10.82 -5.23 5.20
C TYR A 82 -10.99 -5.42 3.69
N TYR A 83 -11.10 -6.66 3.20
CA TYR A 83 -11.32 -6.88 1.76
C TYR A 83 -12.68 -6.30 1.33
N SER A 84 -13.75 -6.54 2.10
CA SER A 84 -15.05 -5.92 1.87
C SER A 84 -14.97 -4.40 1.92
N PHE A 85 -14.25 -3.83 2.89
CA PHE A 85 -14.04 -2.40 3.01
C PHE A 85 -13.34 -1.83 1.77
N ILE A 86 -12.24 -2.45 1.33
CA ILE A 86 -11.47 -2.04 0.15
C ILE A 86 -12.35 -2.07 -1.10
N SER A 87 -13.10 -3.16 -1.32
CA SER A 87 -13.99 -3.29 -2.47
C SER A 87 -15.12 -2.26 -2.49
N ASN A 88 -15.52 -1.72 -1.34
CA ASN A 88 -16.55 -0.69 -1.24
C ASN A 88 -15.99 0.75 -1.36
N HIS A 89 -14.67 0.92 -1.47
CA HIS A 89 -13.97 2.21 -1.53
C HIS A 89 -13.05 2.27 -2.76
N ASP A 90 -13.57 1.87 -3.92
CA ASP A 90 -12.87 1.90 -5.20
C ASP A 90 -12.68 3.32 -5.76
N ASP A 91 -13.28 4.32 -5.11
CA ASP A 91 -13.20 5.75 -5.42
C ASP A 91 -11.98 6.45 -4.79
N ARG A 92 -11.17 5.75 -4.00
CA ARG A 92 -10.11 6.36 -3.16
C ARG A 92 -8.78 5.64 -3.24
N VAL A 93 -7.72 6.28 -2.72
CA VAL A 93 -6.40 5.67 -2.61
C VAL A 93 -6.32 4.88 -1.31
N ILE A 94 -5.95 3.61 -1.41
CA ILE A 94 -5.68 2.75 -0.26
C ILE A 94 -4.24 2.26 -0.35
N LEU A 95 -3.42 2.66 0.62
CA LEU A 95 -2.04 2.20 0.76
C LEU A 95 -1.97 1.13 1.85
N ILE A 96 -1.72 -0.11 1.46
CA ILE A 96 -1.49 -1.24 2.36
C ILE A 96 0.02 -1.41 2.54
N TYR A 97 0.48 -1.37 3.79
CA TYR A 97 1.88 -1.56 4.15
C TYR A 97 2.09 -2.86 4.91
N GLU A 98 2.88 -3.76 4.32
CA GLU A 98 3.33 -5.01 4.94
C GLU A 98 4.82 -4.93 5.29
N PRO A 99 5.18 -4.96 6.59
CA PRO A 99 6.58 -5.08 7.00
C PRO A 99 7.21 -6.39 6.50
N LYS A 100 6.44 -7.48 6.51
CA LYS A 100 6.90 -8.78 5.98
C LYS A 100 6.91 -8.77 4.46
N TYR A 101 7.78 -9.59 3.87
CA TYR A 101 7.90 -9.78 2.43
C TYR A 101 6.93 -10.85 1.91
N PHE A 102 6.05 -10.48 0.99
CA PHE A 102 4.95 -11.32 0.50
C PHE A 102 4.90 -11.49 -1.03
N LYS A 103 5.90 -11.03 -1.79
CA LYS A 103 5.87 -10.99 -3.27
C LYS A 103 5.09 -12.13 -3.96
N ASP A 104 5.51 -13.37 -3.80
CA ASP A 104 4.89 -14.52 -4.47
C ASP A 104 3.67 -15.06 -3.69
N SER A 105 3.65 -14.86 -2.38
CA SER A 105 2.57 -15.29 -1.49
C SER A 105 1.30 -14.45 -1.65
N VAL A 106 1.41 -13.17 -2.05
CA VAL A 106 0.26 -12.27 -2.30
C VAL A 106 -0.76 -12.93 -3.23
N PHE A 107 -0.30 -13.58 -4.29
CA PHE A 107 -1.15 -14.23 -5.29
C PHE A 107 -1.90 -15.47 -4.77
N LYS A 108 -1.58 -15.95 -3.57
CA LYS A 108 -2.31 -17.03 -2.89
C LYS A 108 -3.45 -16.50 -2.01
N TYR A 109 -3.49 -15.18 -1.75
CA TYR A 109 -4.52 -14.53 -0.95
C TYR A 109 -5.54 -13.84 -1.86
N GLY A 110 -6.79 -13.72 -1.37
CA GLY A 110 -7.85 -12.96 -2.06
C GLY A 110 -7.57 -11.45 -2.18
N ILE A 111 -6.55 -10.92 -1.47
CA ILE A 111 -6.12 -9.52 -1.63
C ILE A 111 -5.71 -9.21 -3.07
N LYS A 112 -5.24 -10.21 -3.83
CA LYS A 112 -4.82 -10.04 -5.21
C LYS A 112 -5.95 -9.46 -6.09
N ASP A 113 -7.19 -9.80 -5.75
CA ASP A 113 -8.37 -9.44 -6.54
C ASP A 113 -8.81 -7.99 -6.29
N VAL A 114 -8.25 -7.34 -5.27
CA VAL A 114 -8.58 -5.95 -4.89
C VAL A 114 -7.40 -4.99 -4.95
N ILE A 115 -6.18 -5.45 -5.28
CA ILE A 115 -5.01 -4.58 -5.44
C ILE A 115 -4.79 -4.23 -6.90
N ASP A 116 -4.48 -2.97 -7.17
CA ASP A 116 -4.09 -2.49 -8.50
C ASP A 116 -2.57 -2.55 -8.70
N TYR A 117 -1.82 -2.36 -7.61
CA TYR A 117 -0.36 -2.37 -7.62
C TYR A 117 0.22 -3.17 -6.47
N LEU A 118 1.19 -4.04 -6.77
CA LEU A 118 2.06 -4.68 -5.79
C LEU A 118 3.49 -4.13 -5.95
N VAL A 119 4.02 -3.56 -4.87
CA VAL A 119 5.41 -3.07 -4.77
C VAL A 119 6.14 -3.96 -3.75
N ALA A 120 6.92 -4.92 -4.26
CA ALA A 120 7.72 -5.81 -3.45
C ALA A 120 9.16 -5.30 -3.35
N TYR A 121 9.56 -4.87 -2.16
CA TYR A 121 10.92 -4.42 -1.86
C TYR A 121 11.72 -5.54 -1.21
N LYS A 122 12.95 -5.74 -1.67
CA LYS A 122 13.90 -6.68 -1.09
C LYS A 122 15.26 -6.00 -0.96
N ARG A 123 15.81 -6.01 0.25
CA ARG A 123 17.21 -5.67 0.48
C ARG A 123 18.03 -6.95 0.33
N GLU A 124 18.96 -6.94 -0.63
CA GLU A 124 19.88 -8.06 -0.84
C GLU A 124 21.20 -7.82 -0.09
N THR A 125 21.84 -8.91 0.33
CA THR A 125 23.04 -8.90 1.18
C THR A 125 24.25 -8.23 0.55
N MET A 126 24.30 -8.11 -0.78
CA MET A 126 25.41 -7.50 -1.54
C MET A 126 25.26 -5.98 -1.75
N GLY A 127 24.60 -5.27 -0.83
CA GLY A 127 24.44 -3.81 -0.96
C GLY A 127 23.54 -3.39 -2.13
N MET A 128 22.53 -4.20 -2.45
CA MET A 128 21.60 -3.93 -3.54
C MET A 128 20.17 -3.86 -3.02
N GLU A 129 19.45 -2.82 -3.42
CA GLU A 129 18.00 -2.72 -3.25
C GLU A 129 17.31 -3.14 -4.54
N ARG A 130 16.36 -4.06 -4.42
CA ARG A 130 15.50 -4.50 -5.52
C ARG A 130 14.06 -4.17 -5.21
N ILE A 131 13.38 -3.54 -6.16
CA ILE A 131 11.95 -3.24 -6.11
C ILE A 131 11.29 -3.86 -7.32
N ASP A 132 10.46 -4.88 -7.11
CA ASP A 132 9.59 -5.42 -8.15
C ASP A 132 8.22 -4.76 -8.05
N VAL A 133 7.78 -4.09 -9.12
CA VAL A 133 6.47 -3.44 -9.21
C VAL A 133 5.60 -4.18 -10.22
N TYR A 134 4.43 -4.59 -9.79
CA TYR A 134 3.42 -5.25 -10.60
C TYR A 134 2.19 -4.36 -10.69
N LYS A 135 1.61 -4.22 -11.88
CA LYS A 135 0.25 -3.73 -12.08
C LYS A 135 -0.65 -4.93 -12.27
N LEU A 136 -1.76 -4.96 -11.55
CA LEU A 136 -2.75 -6.02 -11.60
C LEU A 136 -4.05 -5.47 -12.17
N GLU A 137 -4.78 -6.32 -12.87
CA GLU A 137 -6.19 -6.12 -13.26
C GLU A 137 -6.91 -7.44 -13.01
N GLU A 138 -8.02 -7.42 -12.28
CA GLU A 138 -8.80 -8.62 -11.90
C GLU A 138 -7.92 -9.74 -11.29
N GLY A 139 -6.97 -9.35 -10.44
CA GLY A 139 -6.03 -10.28 -9.81
C GLY A 139 -4.98 -10.91 -10.71
N ARG A 140 -4.86 -10.46 -11.97
CA ARG A 140 -3.86 -10.92 -12.94
C ARG A 140 -2.79 -9.86 -13.17
N VAL A 141 -1.53 -10.28 -13.32
CA VAL A 141 -0.44 -9.37 -13.64
C VAL A 141 -0.52 -8.97 -15.11
N ILE A 142 -0.78 -7.69 -15.37
CA ILE A 142 -0.79 -7.14 -16.73
C ILE A 142 0.51 -6.39 -17.08
N LYS A 143 1.26 -5.93 -16.07
CA LYS A 143 2.53 -5.23 -16.27
C LYS A 143 3.47 -5.49 -15.11
N LYS A 144 4.76 -5.60 -15.40
CA LYS A 144 5.81 -5.78 -14.39
C LYS A 144 7.00 -4.89 -14.72
N LYS A 145 7.62 -4.30 -13.70
CA LYS A 145 8.89 -3.59 -13.81
C LYS A 145 9.74 -3.81 -12.57
N THR A 146 11.01 -4.13 -12.77
CA THR A 146 11.99 -4.26 -11.68
C THR A 146 12.90 -3.05 -11.68
N TYR A 147 13.12 -2.46 -10.52
CA TYR A 147 14.10 -1.41 -10.27
C TYR A 147 15.19 -1.97 -9.37
N VAL A 148 16.43 -1.63 -9.68
CA VAL A 148 17.60 -2.06 -8.93
C VAL A 148 18.43 -0.82 -8.62
N ARG A 149 18.82 -0.66 -7.37
CA ARG A 149 19.79 0.33 -6.93
C ARG A 149 20.97 -0.39 -6.30
N ARG A 150 22.17 -0.15 -6.82
CA ARG A 150 23.43 -0.58 -6.21
C ARG A 150 23.98 0.57 -5.36
N PHE A 151 24.52 0.24 -4.20
CA PHE A 151 25.26 1.14 -3.33
C PHE A 151 26.76 0.95 -3.51
#